data_AF-A0A4R1QLK2-F1
#
_entry.id   AF-A0A4R1QLK2-F1
#
_cell.length_a   1.000
_cell.length_b   1.000
_cell.length_c   1.000
_cell.angle_alpha   90.00
_cell.angle_beta   90.00
_cell.angle_gamma   90.00
#
_symmetry.space_group_name_H-M   'P 1'
#
loop_
_entity.id
_entity.type
_entity.pdbx_description
1 polymer ?
#
loop_
_entity_poly.entity_id
_entity_poly.type
_entity_poly.pdbx_seq_one_letter_code
_entity_poly.pdbx_strand_id
1 'polypeptide(L)'
;MGDLAIRTANREDIPQLLNLMYQYIVDFYKRPKPTEESLKGLMQNLLDNPASGIQFVAEQDGKLLGFATLYFSFSTLQDGYFK
;
A
#
# COMPACT_ATOMS: atom_id res chain seq x y z
N MET A 1 -24.01 -10.45 -4.56
CA MET A 1 -22.88 -9.49 -4.47
C MET A 1 -22.07 -9.94 -3.29
N GLY A 2 -20.80 -10.32 -3.49
CA GLY A 2 -19.90 -10.69 -2.39
C GLY A 2 -19.61 -9.46 -1.53
N ASP A 3 -19.36 -9.67 -0.24
CA ASP A 3 -19.04 -8.58 0.68
C ASP A 3 -17.66 -8.00 0.34
N LEU A 4 -17.59 -6.67 0.31
CA LEU A 4 -16.35 -5.92 0.13
C LEU A 4 -15.73 -5.68 1.51
N ALA A 5 -14.56 -6.27 1.76
CA ALA A 5 -13.80 -6.07 2.98
C ALA A 5 -12.64 -5.10 2.73
N ILE A 6 -12.52 -4.08 3.60
CA ILE A 6 -11.32 -3.24 3.66
C ILE A 6 -10.50 -3.69 4.86
N ARG A 7 -9.26 -4.10 4.62
CA ARG A 7 -8.35 -4.61 5.67
C ARG A 7 -6.91 -4.21 5.38
N THR A 8 -6.04 -4.34 6.38
CA THR A 8 -4.60 -4.22 6.15
C THR A 8 -4.12 -5.33 5.24
N ALA A 9 -3.14 -5.02 4.39
CA ALA A 9 -2.45 -6.01 3.59
C ALA A 9 -1.70 -7.00 4.51
N ASN A 10 -1.57 -8.24 4.07
CA ASN A 10 -0.73 -9.27 4.67
C ASN A 10 0.26 -9.82 3.63
N ARG A 11 1.12 -10.76 4.03
CA ARG A 11 2.15 -11.32 3.13
C ARG A 11 1.58 -12.10 1.94
N GLU A 12 0.41 -12.72 2.10
CA GLU A 12 -0.24 -13.50 1.05
C GLU A 12 -0.83 -12.62 -0.05
N ASP A 13 -1.09 -11.34 0.25
CA ASP A 13 -1.60 -10.36 -0.70
C ASP A 13 -0.54 -9.90 -1.72
N ILE A 14 0.76 -10.05 -1.41
CA ILE A 14 1.87 -9.48 -2.19
C ILE A 14 1.75 -9.78 -3.70
N PRO A 15 1.45 -11.02 -4.16
CA PRO A 15 1.33 -11.30 -5.59
C PRO A 15 0.17 -10.54 -6.27
N GLN A 16 -1.00 -10.46 -5.63
CA GLN A 16 -2.16 -9.73 -6.19
C GLN A 16 -1.95 -8.22 -6.12
N LEU A 17 -1.39 -7.74 -5.01
CA LEU A 17 -1.11 -6.34 -4.77
C LEU A 17 -0.03 -5.79 -5.70
N LEU A 18 0.99 -6.58 -6.03
CA LEU A 18 2.00 -6.24 -7.03
C LEU A 18 1.35 -5.89 -8.39
N ASN A 19 0.37 -6.69 -8.81
CA ASN A 19 -0.35 -6.44 -10.06
C ASN A 19 -1.13 -5.11 -10.01
N LEU A 20 -1.83 -4.83 -8.90
CA LEU A 20 -2.53 -3.55 -8.70
C LEU A 20 -1.58 -2.36 -8.68
N MET A 21 -0.40 -2.50 -8.06
CA MET A 21 0.63 -1.45 -8.05
C MET A 21 1.19 -1.19 -9.45
N TYR A 22 1.39 -2.23 -10.27
CA TYR A 22 1.80 -2.03 -11.66
C TYR A 22 0.74 -1.29 -12.47
N GLN A 23 -0.54 -1.65 -12.34
CA GLN A 23 -1.63 -0.94 -13.00
C GLN A 23 -1.67 0.54 -12.58
N TYR A 24 -1.51 0.81 -11.28
CA TYR A 24 -1.43 2.17 -10.77
C TYR A 24 -0.23 2.96 -11.34
N ILE A 25 0.98 2.40 -11.32
CA ILE A 25 2.20 3.11 -11.72
C ILE A 25 2.32 3.24 -13.25
N VAL A 26 2.13 2.14 -13.97
CA VAL A 26 2.39 2.04 -15.40
C VAL A 26 1.15 2.43 -16.20
N ASP A 27 -0.02 1.89 -15.86
CA ASP A 27 -1.21 2.11 -16.69
C ASP A 27 -1.89 3.44 -16.38
N PHE A 28 -1.97 3.82 -15.11
CA PHE A 28 -2.60 5.08 -14.70
C PHE A 28 -1.63 6.26 -14.74
N TYR A 29 -0.48 6.18 -14.05
CA TYR A 29 0.51 7.27 -14.03
C TYR A 29 1.48 7.31 -15.21
N LYS A 30 1.45 6.32 -16.12
CA LYS A 30 2.35 6.23 -17.29
C LYS A 30 3.83 6.32 -16.95
N ARG A 31 4.23 5.77 -15.79
CA ARG A 31 5.63 5.73 -15.34
C ARG A 31 6.31 4.43 -15.80
N PRO A 32 7.66 4.42 -15.89
CA PRO A 32 8.41 3.20 -16.16
C PRO A 32 8.06 2.11 -15.14
N LYS A 33 7.97 0.87 -15.61
CA LYS A 33 7.70 -0.28 -14.75
C LYS A 33 8.85 -0.44 -13.74
N PRO A 34 8.58 -0.35 -12.43
CA PRO A 34 9.60 -0.61 -11.41
C PRO A 34 9.95 -2.09 -11.37
N THR A 35 11.13 -2.43 -10.82
CA THR A 35 11.51 -3.83 -10.65
C THR A 35 10.58 -4.50 -9.65
N GLU A 36 10.28 -5.77 -9.86
CA GLU A 36 9.45 -6.55 -8.95
C GLU A 36 10.03 -6.58 -7.53
N GLU A 37 11.35 -6.74 -7.42
CA GLU A 37 12.08 -6.73 -6.16
C GLU A 37 11.86 -5.41 -5.40
N SER A 38 11.89 -4.25 -6.07
CA SER A 38 11.70 -2.96 -5.41
C SER A 38 10.29 -2.80 -4.82
N LEU A 39 9.25 -3.22 -5.55
CA LEU A 39 7.88 -3.14 -5.06
C LEU A 39 7.61 -4.14 -3.94
N LYS A 40 8.10 -5.38 -4.09
CA LYS A 40 8.04 -6.37 -3.01
C LYS A 40 8.77 -5.90 -1.77
N GLY A 41 9.96 -5.32 -1.93
CA GLY A 41 10.74 -4.73 -0.84
C GLY A 41 9.98 -3.62 -0.11
N LEU A 42 9.29 -2.74 -0.85
CA LEU A 42 8.45 -1.70 -0.26
C LEU A 42 7.29 -2.28 0.55
N MET A 43 6.51 -3.20 -0.04
CA MET A 43 5.38 -3.84 0.64
C MET A 43 5.84 -4.60 1.89
N GLN A 44 6.95 -5.32 1.78
CA GLN A 44 7.54 -6.08 2.88
C GLN A 44 8.00 -5.15 4.01
N ASN A 45 8.65 -4.04 3.68
CA ASN A 45 9.06 -3.04 4.65
C ASN A 45 7.85 -2.44 5.40
N LEU A 46 6.77 -2.11 4.70
CA LEU A 46 5.55 -1.59 5.35
C LEU A 46 4.89 -2.63 6.27
N LEU A 47 4.94 -3.92 5.91
CA LEU A 47 4.45 -5.00 6.78
C LEU A 47 5.33 -5.18 8.02
N ASP A 48 6.64 -5.07 7.88
CA ASP A 48 7.60 -5.26 8.98
C ASP A 48 7.72 -4.01 9.87
N ASN A 49 7.44 -2.81 9.32
CA ASN A 49 7.60 -1.52 9.98
C ASN A 49 6.31 -0.67 9.88
N PRO A 50 5.20 -1.07 10.53
CA PRO A 50 3.90 -0.36 10.43
C PRO A 50 3.94 1.08 10.95
N ALA A 51 4.96 1.45 11.74
CA ALA A 51 5.20 2.82 12.19
C ALA A 51 5.64 3.77 11.05
N SER A 52 6.12 3.24 9.93
CA SER A 52 6.48 4.03 8.74
C SER A 52 5.29 4.26 7.80
N GLY A 53 4.29 3.38 7.86
CA GLY A 53 3.10 3.45 7.04
C GLY A 53 2.30 2.15 7.07
N ILE A 54 1.09 2.20 6.53
CA ILE A 54 0.16 1.08 6.47
C ILE A 54 -0.36 0.95 5.04
N GLN A 55 -0.42 -0.28 4.54
CA GLN A 55 -1.07 -0.58 3.28
C GLN A 55 -2.40 -1.29 3.53
N PHE A 56 -3.46 -0.80 2.90
CA PHE A 56 -4.79 -1.37 2.93
C PHE A 56 -5.11 -1.99 1.58
N VAL A 57 -5.94 -3.03 1.61
CA VAL A 57 -6.49 -3.69 0.43
C VAL A 57 -8.01 -3.73 0.52
N ALA A 58 -8.64 -3.59 -0.63
CA ALA A 58 -10.07 -3.82 -0.82
C ALA A 58 -10.23 -5.21 -1.43
N GLU A 59 -10.80 -6.14 -0.67
CA GLU A 59 -10.98 -7.54 -1.08
C GLU A 59 -12.46 -7.86 -1.29
N GLN A 60 -12.75 -8.55 -2.39
CA GLN A 60 -14.06 -9.16 -2.63
C GLN A 60 -13.83 -10.58 -3.16
N ASP A 61 -14.44 -11.58 -2.50
CA ASP A 61 -14.40 -12.99 -2.92
C ASP A 61 -12.96 -13.52 -3.16
N GLY A 62 -12.01 -13.20 -2.28
CA GLY A 62 -10.60 -13.63 -2.38
C GLY A 62 -9.76 -12.84 -3.40
N LYS A 63 -10.35 -11.83 -4.05
CA LYS A 63 -9.69 -11.00 -5.06
C LYS A 63 -9.48 -9.58 -4.55
N LEU A 64 -8.26 -9.09 -4.71
CA LEU A 64 -7.96 -7.68 -4.45
C LEU A 64 -8.45 -6.81 -5.61
N LEU A 65 -9.27 -5.81 -5.29
CA LEU A 65 -9.83 -4.86 -6.25
C LEU A 65 -9.15 -3.50 -6.21
N GLY A 66 -8.46 -3.18 -5.11
CA GLY A 66 -7.79 -1.90 -4.93
C GLY A 66 -6.90 -1.91 -3.70
N PHE A 67 -6.09 -0.86 -3.58
CA PHE A 67 -5.22 -0.65 -2.43
C PHE A 67 -5.10 0.83 -2.09
N ALA A 68 -4.68 1.10 -0.85
CA ALA A 68 -4.27 2.43 -0.42
C ALA A 68 -3.01 2.31 0.44
N THR A 69 -2.03 3.18 0.20
CA THR A 69 -0.81 3.24 1.01
C THR A 69 -0.81 4.56 1.78
N LEU A 70 -0.77 4.46 3.11
CA LEU A 70 -0.64 5.59 4.02
C LEU A 70 0.79 5.63 4.55
N TYR A 71 1.47 6.77 4.45
CA TYR A 71 2.78 6.99 5.06
C TYR A 71 2.64 7.93 6.26
N PHE A 72 3.36 7.63 7.33
CA PHE A 72 3.44 8.51 8.49
C PHE A 72 4.70 9.36 8.41
N SER A 73 4.55 10.67 8.61
CA SER A 73 5.68 11.60 8.70
C SER A 73 5.51 12.49 9.92
N PHE A 74 6.62 12.74 10.62
CA PHE A 74 6.66 13.61 11.79
C PHE A 74 7.28 14.94 11.41
N SER A 75 6.60 16.05 11.69
CA SER A 75 7.10 17.40 11.44
C SER A 75 7.74 17.96 12.71
N THR A 76 9.02 18.31 12.66
CA THR A 76 9.72 19.02 13.75
C THR A 76 9.43 20.52 13.76
N LEU A 77 8.69 21.04 12.76
CA LEU A 77 8.28 22.44 12.69
C LEU A 77 6.98 22.71 13.46
N GLN A 78 6.30 21.66 13.95
CA GLN A 78 5.11 21.75 14.79
C GLN A 78 5.38 21.19 16.20
N ASP A 79 6.49 21.61 16.78
CA ASP A 79 6.78 21.36 18.20
C ASP A 79 5.82 22.22 19.06
N GLY A 80 4.72 21.59 19.51
CA GLY A 80 4.25 21.74 20.88
C GLY A 80 3.67 23.08 21.38
N TYR A 81 3.16 24.00 20.56
CA TYR A 81 2.40 25.14 21.08
C TYR A 81 1.10 25.41 20.31
N PHE A 82 0.03 24.73 20.74
CA PHE A 82 -1.31 25.30 20.63
C PHE A 82 -1.41 26.50 21.59
N LYS A 83 -1.72 27.67 21.05
CA LYS A 83 -2.31 28.79 21.78
C LYS A 83 -3.58 29.22 21.05
#